data_AF-A0A379FGS1-F1
#
_entry.id   AF-A0A379FGS1-F1
#
_cell.length_a   1.000
_cell.length_b   1.000
_cell.length_c   1.000
_cell.angle_alpha   90.00
_cell.angle_beta   90.00
_cell.angle_gamma   90.00
#
_symmetry.space_group_name_H-M   'P 1'
#
loop_
_entity.id
_entity.type
_entity.pdbx_description
1 polymer ?
#
loop_
_entity_poly.entity_id
_entity_poly.type
_entity_poly.pdbx_seq_one_letter_code
_entity_poly.pdbx_strand_id
1 'polypeptide(L)'
;MKRLQAFKFQLRPNGQQEREMRRFAGACRFVFNRALARQNENYEAGNKYIPYTKMASWLIEWKSDTETQWLKEAPSQPLQQSLKDLERAYKNFFQQRTAFPPIQETR
;
A
#
# COMPACT_ATOMS: atom_id res chain seq x y z
N MET A 1 32.05 31.55 2.56
CA MET A 1 30.78 31.16 1.92
C MET A 1 30.56 29.66 2.11
N LYS A 2 29.44 29.24 2.72
CA LYS A 2 29.05 27.81 2.75
C LYS A 2 28.35 27.49 1.42
N ARG A 3 28.87 26.53 0.67
CA ARG A 3 28.27 26.07 -0.60
C ARG A 3 27.35 24.88 -0.29
N LEU A 4 26.07 24.99 -0.58
CA LEU A 4 25.15 23.85 -0.50
C LEU A 4 25.42 22.94 -1.71
N GLN A 5 25.86 21.71 -1.45
CA GLN A 5 26.05 20.67 -2.45
C GLN A 5 25.11 19.50 -2.17
N ALA A 6 24.53 18.93 -3.23
CA ALA A 6 23.75 17.71 -3.17
C ALA A 6 24.34 16.70 -4.17
N PHE A 7 24.35 15.43 -3.78
CA PHE A 7 24.84 14.33 -4.61
C PHE A 7 23.67 13.45 -5.03
N LYS A 8 23.67 12.99 -6.28
CA LYS A 8 22.69 12.05 -6.81
C LYS A 8 23.37 10.71 -7.05
N PHE A 9 22.83 9.67 -6.45
CA PHE A 9 23.30 8.30 -6.61
C PHE A 9 22.22 7.43 -7.21
N GLN A 10 22.61 6.41 -7.98
CA GLN A 10 21.72 5.39 -8.49
C GLN A 10 22.08 4.05 -7.85
N LEU A 11 21.07 3.35 -7.35
CA LEU A 11 21.25 1.96 -6.90
C LEU A 11 21.55 1.06 -8.10
N ARG A 12 22.52 0.17 -7.96
CA ARG A 12 22.88 -0.87 -8.93
C ARG A 12 22.52 -2.24 -8.33
N PRO A 13 21.22 -2.60 -8.27
CA PRO A 13 20.81 -3.88 -7.71
C PRO A 13 21.30 -5.04 -8.59
N ASN A 14 21.55 -6.18 -7.99
CA ASN A 14 21.72 -7.42 -8.75
C ASN A 14 20.34 -8.01 -9.15
N GLY A 15 20.36 -9.03 -10.00
CA GLY A 15 19.11 -9.61 -10.52
C GLY A 15 18.18 -10.18 -9.44
N GLN A 16 18.70 -10.65 -8.30
CA GLN A 16 17.87 -11.11 -7.18
C GLN A 16 17.17 -9.94 -6.49
N GLN A 17 17.92 -8.87 -6.19
CA GLN A 17 17.39 -7.67 -5.55
C GLN A 17 16.30 -7.02 -6.41
N GLU A 18 16.48 -6.96 -7.74
CA GLU A 18 15.43 -6.46 -8.64
C GLU A 18 14.14 -7.28 -8.57
N ARG A 19 14.26 -8.62 -8.55
CA ARG A 19 13.10 -9.51 -8.43
C ARG A 19 12.37 -9.32 -7.11
N GLU A 20 13.11 -9.23 -6.00
CA GLU A 20 12.56 -8.98 -4.67
C GLU A 20 11.84 -7.62 -4.62
N MET A 21 12.47 -6.56 -5.11
CA MET A 21 11.85 -5.23 -5.18
C MET A 21 10.54 -5.25 -5.98
N ARG A 22 10.50 -5.93 -7.13
CA ARG A 22 9.27 -6.09 -7.93
C ARG A 22 8.19 -6.86 -7.17
N ARG A 23 8.56 -7.96 -6.50
CA ARG A 23 7.63 -8.73 -5.66
C ARG A 23 7.05 -7.89 -4.54
N PHE A 24 7.89 -7.12 -3.83
CA PHE A 24 7.45 -6.27 -2.72
C PHE A 24 6.53 -5.17 -3.20
N ALA A 25 6.85 -4.52 -4.33
CA ALA A 25 5.99 -3.52 -4.95
C ALA A 25 4.64 -4.11 -5.40
N GLY A 26 4.64 -5.33 -5.95
CA GLY A 26 3.42 -6.06 -6.31
C GLY A 26 2.56 -6.40 -5.09
N ALA A 27 3.18 -6.87 -4.01
CA ALA A 27 2.48 -7.16 -2.75
C ALA A 27 1.85 -5.91 -2.13
N CYS A 28 2.55 -4.77 -2.15
CA CYS A 28 2.02 -3.48 -1.70
C CYS A 28 0.82 -3.03 -2.53
N ARG A 29 0.91 -3.12 -3.85
CA ARG A 29 -0.20 -2.85 -4.79
C ARG A 29 -1.42 -3.71 -4.50
N PHE A 30 -1.20 -5.01 -4.31
CA PHE A 30 -2.27 -5.95 -3.98
C PHE A 30 -2.98 -5.58 -2.67
N VAL A 31 -2.21 -5.34 -1.61
CA VAL A 31 -2.75 -4.96 -0.29
C VAL A 31 -3.55 -3.66 -0.37
N PHE A 32 -3.04 -2.66 -1.09
CA PHE A 32 -3.75 -1.40 -1.29
C PHE A 32 -5.08 -1.62 -2.03
N ASN A 33 -5.05 -2.30 -3.17
CA ASN A 33 -6.24 -2.50 -4.01
C ASN A 33 -7.29 -3.36 -3.30
N ARG A 34 -6.89 -4.42 -2.58
CA ARG A 34 -7.82 -5.27 -1.84
C ARG A 34 -8.45 -4.54 -0.66
N ALA A 35 -7.69 -3.69 0.03
CA ALA A 35 -8.23 -2.84 1.10
C ALA A 35 -9.16 -1.74 0.55
N LEU A 36 -8.81 -1.13 -0.60
CA LEU A 36 -9.66 -0.17 -1.28
C LEU A 36 -10.99 -0.80 -1.69
N ALA A 37 -10.98 -1.99 -2.28
CA ALA A 37 -12.20 -2.72 -2.65
C ALA A 37 -13.12 -2.95 -1.44
N ARG A 38 -12.58 -3.46 -0.33
CA ARG A 38 -13.37 -3.63 0.92
C ARG A 38 -13.91 -2.30 1.47
N GLN A 39 -13.14 -1.22 1.36
CA GLN A 39 -13.60 0.09 1.79
C GLN A 39 -14.70 0.64 0.87
N ASN A 40 -14.64 0.39 -0.43
CA ASN A 40 -15.68 0.75 -1.39
C ASN A 40 -16.97 0.01 -1.08
N GLU A 41 -16.92 -1.31 -0.91
CA GLU A 41 -18.07 -2.13 -0.50
C GLU A 41 -18.69 -1.59 0.80
N ASN A 42 -17.86 -1.26 1.79
CA ASN A 42 -18.31 -0.69 3.05
C ASN A 42 -18.98 0.69 2.86
N TYR A 43 -18.42 1.54 1.99
CA TYR A 43 -18.97 2.85 1.68
C TYR A 43 -20.31 2.75 0.93
N GLU A 44 -20.41 1.84 -0.05
CA GLU A 44 -21.64 1.56 -0.80
C GLU A 44 -22.76 1.02 0.11
N ALA A 45 -22.41 0.26 1.14
CA ALA A 45 -23.34 -0.17 2.18
C ALA A 45 -23.77 0.96 3.15
N GLY A 46 -23.28 2.19 2.96
CA GLY A 46 -23.62 3.35 3.80
C GLY A 46 -22.91 3.41 5.15
N ASN A 47 -21.87 2.57 5.35
CA ASN A 47 -21.14 2.51 6.60
C ASN A 47 -20.06 3.59 6.70
N LYS A 48 -19.59 3.82 7.93
CA LYS A 48 -18.48 4.74 8.19
C LYS A 48 -17.16 4.16 7.70
N TYR A 49 -16.24 5.05 7.32
CA TYR A 49 -14.88 4.71 6.93
C TYR A 49 -14.16 3.81 7.95
N ILE A 50 -13.55 2.72 7.49
CA ILE A 50 -12.81 1.77 8.32
C ILE A 50 -11.37 2.27 8.54
N PRO A 51 -10.93 2.53 9.78
CA PRO A 51 -9.60 3.08 10.07
C PRO A 51 -8.48 2.06 9.89
N TYR A 52 -7.23 2.55 9.76
CA TYR A 52 -6.03 1.71 9.62
C TYR A 52 -5.93 0.58 10.65
N THR A 53 -6.30 0.84 11.91
CA THR A 53 -6.22 -0.14 13.00
C THR A 53 -7.04 -1.40 12.70
N LYS A 54 -8.20 -1.26 12.05
CA LYS A 54 -9.02 -2.37 11.59
C LYS A 54 -8.48 -2.96 10.29
N MET A 55 -8.02 -2.13 9.34
CA MET A 55 -7.42 -2.65 8.10
C MET A 55 -6.18 -3.51 8.36
N ALA A 56 -5.41 -3.21 9.42
CA ALA A 56 -4.25 -3.98 9.81
C ALA A 56 -4.59 -5.42 10.23
N SER A 57 -5.80 -5.69 10.75
CA SER A 57 -6.22 -7.06 11.06
C SER A 57 -6.49 -7.87 9.78
N TRP A 58 -6.99 -7.24 8.72
CA TRP A 58 -7.14 -7.91 7.41
C TRP A 58 -5.81 -8.39 6.86
N LEU A 59 -4.72 -7.66 7.10
CA LEU A 59 -3.39 -8.09 6.66
C LEU A 59 -2.95 -9.39 7.36
N ILE A 60 -3.35 -9.60 8.62
CA ILE A 60 -3.08 -10.84 9.36
C ILE A 60 -3.88 -11.99 8.74
N GLU A 61 -5.16 -11.75 8.44
CA GLU A 61 -6.04 -12.72 7.77
C GLU A 61 -5.47 -13.10 6.40
N TRP A 62 -5.15 -12.12 5.54
CA TRP A 62 -4.63 -12.39 4.19
C TRP A 62 -3.28 -13.10 4.19
N LYS A 63 -2.43 -12.85 5.18
CA LYS A 63 -1.17 -13.60 5.32
C LYS A 63 -1.40 -15.05 5.76
N SER A 64 -2.54 -15.34 6.39
CA SER A 64 -2.89 -16.68 6.87
C SER A 64 -3.68 -17.50 5.85
N ASP A 65 -4.39 -16.81 4.95
CA ASP A 65 -5.14 -17.39 3.83
C ASP A 65 -4.20 -18.05 2.81
N THR A 66 -4.57 -19.25 2.32
CA THR A 66 -3.79 -20.04 1.38
C THR A 66 -3.63 -19.36 0.02
N GLU A 67 -4.62 -18.57 -0.42
CA GLU A 67 -4.57 -17.86 -1.70
C GLU A 67 -3.63 -16.65 -1.67
N THR A 68 -3.42 -16.06 -0.49
CA THR A 68 -2.59 -14.86 -0.31
C THR A 68 -1.42 -15.02 0.64
N GLN A 69 -1.07 -16.25 1.01
CA GLN A 69 0.07 -16.54 1.88
C GLN A 69 1.40 -16.02 1.33
N TRP A 70 1.52 -15.86 0.01
CA TRP A 70 2.69 -15.28 -0.67
C TRP A 70 2.99 -13.84 -0.20
N LEU A 71 2.03 -13.14 0.42
CA LEU A 71 2.27 -11.86 1.09
C LEU A 71 3.28 -11.96 2.26
N LYS A 72 3.53 -13.16 2.79
CA LYS A 72 4.59 -13.41 3.78
C LYS A 72 5.99 -13.26 3.21
N GLU A 73 6.17 -13.37 1.89
CA GLU A 73 7.46 -13.17 1.24
C GLU A 73 7.88 -11.69 1.20
N ALA A 74 6.92 -10.77 1.35
CA ALA A 74 7.20 -9.33 1.40
C ALA A 74 7.38 -8.85 2.86
N PRO A 75 8.30 -7.89 3.11
CA PRO A 75 8.45 -7.30 4.43
C PRO A 75 7.12 -6.72 4.93
N SER A 76 6.83 -6.88 6.22
CA SER A 76 5.55 -6.46 6.81
C SER A 76 5.34 -4.94 6.80
N GLN A 77 6.42 -4.18 6.94
CA GLN A 77 6.39 -2.72 7.09
C GLN A 77 5.88 -2.02 5.81
N PRO A 78 6.36 -2.32 4.59
CA PRO A 78 5.78 -1.81 3.35
C PRO A 78 4.29 -2.13 3.16
N LEU A 79 3.85 -3.33 3.55
CA LEU A 79 2.44 -3.73 3.44
C LEU A 79 1.56 -2.90 4.38
N GLN A 80 1.99 -2.71 5.63
CA GLN A 80 1.31 -1.82 6.58
C GLN A 80 1.33 -0.37 6.09
N GLN A 81 2.43 0.09 5.51
CA GLN A 81 2.52 1.45 4.96
C GLN A 81 1.52 1.64 3.81
N SER A 82 1.30 0.62 2.97
CA SER A 82 0.30 0.67 1.90
C SER A 82 -1.12 0.94 2.44
N LEU A 83 -1.48 0.35 3.58
CA LEU A 83 -2.76 0.63 4.25
C LEU A 83 -2.83 2.04 4.84
N LYS A 84 -1.72 2.57 5.37
CA LYS A 84 -1.64 3.97 5.84
C LYS A 84 -1.76 4.96 4.68
N ASP A 85 -1.18 4.63 3.53
CA ASP A 85 -1.30 5.44 2.33
C ASP A 85 -2.74 5.49 1.83
N LEU A 86 -3.47 4.37 1.91
CA LEU A 86 -4.91 4.33 1.65
C LEU A 86 -5.69 5.23 2.62
N GLU A 87 -5.39 5.16 3.92
CA GLU A 87 -6.01 6.03 4.91
C GLU A 87 -5.77 7.51 4.64
N ARG A 88 -4.53 7.87 4.28
CA ARG A 88 -4.19 9.23 3.88
C ARG A 88 -4.95 9.66 2.62
N ALA A 89 -5.11 8.78 1.63
CA ALA A 89 -5.86 9.07 0.41
C ALA A 89 -7.34 9.38 0.71
N TYR A 90 -7.99 8.59 1.56
CA TYR A 90 -9.37 8.87 1.99
C TYR A 90 -9.48 10.15 2.83
N LYS A 91 -8.54 10.40 3.75
CA LYS A 91 -8.51 11.66 4.51
C LYS A 91 -8.43 12.88 3.59
N ASN A 92 -7.59 12.82 2.56
CA ASN A 92 -7.47 13.89 1.56
C ASN A 92 -8.76 14.06 0.73
N PHE A 93 -9.40 12.95 0.34
CA PHE A 93 -10.68 12.96 -0.35
C PHE A 93 -11.79 13.62 0.48
N PHE A 94 -11.95 13.23 1.75
CA PHE A 94 -12.95 13.83 2.65
C PHE A 94 -12.67 15.31 2.95
N GLN A 95 -11.40 15.73 2.89
CA GLN A 95 -11.00 17.14 3.00
C GLN A 95 -11.12 17.91 1.67
N GLN A 96 -11.68 17.29 0.62
CA GLN A 96 -11.84 17.86 -0.74
C GLN A 96 -10.52 18.33 -1.37
N ARG A 97 -9.39 17.75 -0.96
CA ARG A 97 -8.05 18.09 -1.50
C ARG A 97 -7.69 17.29 -2.73
N THR A 98 -8.30 16.13 -2.90
CA THR A 98 -8.04 15.20 -3.99
C THR A 98 -9.34 14.52 -4.42
N ALA A 99 -9.38 14.02 -5.66
CA ALA A 99 -10.43 13.11 -6.11
C ALA A 99 -10.39 11.78 -5.33
N PHE A 100 -11.42 10.95 -5.56
CA PHE A 100 -11.53 9.63 -4.95
C PHE A 100 -10.30 8.75 -5.26
N PRO A 101 -9.80 7.94 -4.29
CA PRO A 101 -8.63 7.11 -4.51
C PRO A 101 -8.83 6.10 -5.67
N PRO A 102 -8.00 6.13 -6.73
CA PRO A 102 -8.13 5.18 -7.83
C PRO A 102 -7.50 3.82 -7.50
N ILE A 103 -7.96 2.78 -8.19
CA ILE A 103 -7.29 1.47 -8.21
C ILE A 103 -5.88 1.65 -8.79
N GLN A 104 -4.88 1.03 -8.17
CA GLN A 104 -3.52 1.06 -8.70
C GLN A 104 -3.38 0.06 -9.85
N GLU A 105 -3.04 0.56 -11.04
CA GLU A 105 -2.82 -0.26 -12.24
C GLU A 105 -1.53 -1.07 -12.17
N THR A 106 -1.55 -2.22 -12.85
CA THR A 106 -0.37 -3.08 -13.03
C THR A 106 0.46 -2.53 -14.20
N ARG A 107 1.58 -1.86 -13.89
CA ARG A 107 2.69 -1.68 -14.82
C ARG A 107 3.77 -2.71 -14.54
#